data_AF-A0A0C3B007-F1
#
_entry.id   AF-A0A0C3B007-F1
#
_cell.length_a   1.000
_cell.length_b   1.000
_cell.length_c   1.000
_cell.angle_alpha   90.00
_cell.angle_beta   90.00
_cell.angle_gamma   90.00
#
_symmetry.space_group_name_H-M   'P 1'
#
loop_
_entity.id
_entity.type
_entity.pdbx_description
1 polymer ?
#
loop_
_entity_poly.entity_id
_entity_poly.type
_entity_poly.pdbx_seq_one_letter_code
_entity_poly.pdbx_strand_id
1 'polypeptide(L)'
;MAFGNTPFTGPSEETAIKIATLQAKLNQKLGPEFISQRPGPGGGQKLTYAEGWKIINLANEVFGFNGWSSSIVNITTDFMDYNEESRRYNVGVTAIVRVTLRDGTYHEDVGYGLLENSRSKGAALDKCKKEAVTDALKRTLRNFGNLLGNCLYDKTYAQEVVKIKVPPVR
;
A
#
# COMPACT_ATOMS: atom_id res chain seq x y z
N MET A 1 42.92 24.55 -19.42
CA MET A 1 41.45 24.40 -19.29
C MET A 1 41.16 24.19 -17.82
N ALA A 2 40.53 25.15 -17.15
CA ALA A 2 40.20 25.04 -15.73
C ALA A 2 38.88 24.26 -15.59
N PHE A 3 38.91 23.14 -14.87
CA PHE A 3 37.71 22.42 -14.47
C PHE A 3 36.95 23.28 -13.46
N GLY A 4 35.75 23.70 -13.83
CA GLY A 4 34.87 24.48 -12.96
C GLY A 4 34.46 23.65 -11.76
N ASN A 5 34.88 24.08 -10.57
CA ASN A 5 34.23 23.71 -9.31
C ASN A 5 32.86 24.40 -9.29
N THR A 6 31.82 23.73 -9.81
CA THR A 6 30.46 24.06 -9.43
C THR A 6 30.27 23.60 -7.98
N PRO A 7 29.99 24.50 -7.02
CA PRO A 7 29.65 24.08 -5.68
C PRO A 7 28.37 23.25 -5.77
N PHE A 8 28.36 22.07 -5.15
CA PHE A 8 27.12 21.34 -4.89
C PHE A 8 26.32 22.20 -3.90
N THR A 9 25.52 23.13 -4.41
CA THR A 9 24.65 23.95 -3.58
C THR A 9 23.62 23.02 -2.97
N GLY A 10 23.73 22.80 -1.66
CA GLY A 10 22.76 22.03 -0.89
C GLY A 10 21.34 22.58 -1.06
N PRO A 11 20.32 21.80 -0.65
CA PRO A 11 18.93 22.24 -0.76
C PRO A 11 18.73 23.61 -0.09
N SER A 12 17.92 24.47 -0.70
CA SER A 12 17.55 25.75 -0.10
C SER A 12 16.90 25.54 1.28
N GLU A 13 16.98 26.53 2.16
CA GLU A 13 16.37 26.48 3.49
C GLU A 13 14.87 26.12 3.42
N GLU A 14 14.15 26.69 2.45
CA GLU A 14 12.74 26.36 2.20
C GLU A 14 12.54 24.88 1.83
N THR A 15 13.44 24.32 1.03
CA THR A 15 13.42 22.90 0.65
C THR A 15 13.71 22.01 1.86
N ALA A 16 14.69 22.39 2.69
CA ALA A 16 15.02 21.66 3.91
C ALA A 16 13.85 21.64 4.91
N ILE A 17 13.16 22.78 5.09
CA ILE A 17 11.95 22.87 5.93
C ILE A 17 10.85 21.96 5.38
N LYS A 18 10.58 22.00 4.07
CA LYS A 18 9.57 21.14 3.43
C LYS A 18 9.87 19.65 3.64
N ILE A 19 11.11 19.24 3.45
CA ILE A 19 11.56 17.85 3.68
C ILE A 19 11.34 17.46 5.15
N ALA A 20 11.73 18.32 6.10
CA ALA A 20 11.56 18.05 7.51
C ALA A 20 10.08 17.93 7.91
N THR A 21 9.20 18.80 7.39
CA THR A 21 7.75 18.72 7.62
C THR A 21 7.15 17.44 7.05
N LEU A 22 7.52 17.05 5.83
CA LEU A 22 7.07 15.79 5.22
C LEU A 22 7.55 14.58 6.03
N GLN A 23 8.82 14.57 6.44
CA GLN A 23 9.38 13.51 7.26
C GLN A 23 8.64 13.39 8.61
N ALA A 24 8.37 14.52 9.27
CA ALA A 24 7.62 14.54 10.52
C ALA A 24 6.20 13.97 10.35
N LYS A 25 5.53 14.28 9.24
CA LYS A 25 4.20 13.73 8.91
C LYS A 25 4.26 12.23 8.68
N LEU A 26 5.21 11.75 7.87
CA LEU A 26 5.39 10.32 7.57
C LEU A 26 5.77 9.47 8.80
N ASN A 27 6.40 10.08 9.81
CA ASN A 27 6.76 9.41 11.06
C ASN A 27 5.54 9.12 11.97
N GLN A 28 4.42 9.82 11.80
CA GLN A 28 3.20 9.57 12.56
C GLN A 28 2.68 8.16 12.32
N LYS A 29 2.06 7.54 13.32
CA LYS A 29 1.39 6.23 13.17
C LYS A 29 -0.10 6.46 12.87
N LEU A 30 -0.74 5.49 12.22
CA LEU A 30 -2.16 5.55 11.91
C LEU A 30 -3.02 5.69 13.20
N GLY A 31 -4.14 6.38 13.11
CA GLY A 31 -5.17 6.32 14.14
C GLY A 31 -6.03 5.04 14.01
N PRO A 32 -6.73 4.60 15.06
CA PRO A 32 -7.64 3.46 15.01
C PRO A 32 -8.75 3.60 13.96
N GLU A 33 -9.15 4.83 13.59
CA GLU A 33 -10.11 5.15 12.53
C GLU A 33 -9.67 4.71 11.13
N PHE A 34 -8.36 4.52 10.92
CA PHE A 34 -7.80 4.04 9.66
C PHE A 34 -7.67 2.52 9.57
N ILE A 35 -7.97 1.83 10.66
CA ILE A 35 -7.61 0.42 10.84
C ILE A 35 -8.85 -0.46 10.79
N SER A 36 -8.70 -1.62 10.17
CA SER A 36 -9.72 -2.65 10.07
C SER A 36 -9.13 -4.01 10.41
N GLN A 37 -9.99 -4.95 10.80
CA GLN A 37 -9.61 -6.32 11.11
C GLN A 37 -10.38 -7.30 10.25
N ARG A 38 -9.69 -8.31 9.72
CA ARG A 38 -10.31 -9.49 9.09
C ARG A 38 -9.91 -10.76 9.83
N PRO A 39 -10.74 -11.82 9.81
CA PRO A 39 -10.32 -13.14 10.30
C PRO A 39 -9.05 -13.61 9.61
N GLY A 40 -8.13 -14.23 10.35
CA GLY A 40 -6.97 -14.88 9.77
C GLY A 40 -7.36 -16.17 9.02
N PRO A 41 -6.47 -16.70 8.17
CA PRO A 41 -6.65 -18.01 7.55
C PRO A 41 -6.96 -19.09 8.61
N GLY A 42 -7.90 -19.99 8.31
CA GLY A 42 -8.27 -21.09 9.19
C GLY A 42 -8.87 -20.68 10.55
N GLY A 43 -9.38 -19.45 10.68
CA GLY A 43 -9.88 -18.94 11.96
C GLY A 43 -8.77 -18.49 12.92
N GLY A 44 -7.55 -18.30 12.42
CA GLY A 44 -6.42 -17.81 13.18
C GLY A 44 -6.58 -16.34 13.64
N GLN A 45 -5.49 -15.81 14.21
CA GLN A 45 -5.47 -14.42 14.70
C GLN A 45 -5.96 -13.45 13.64
N LYS A 46 -6.78 -12.47 14.07
CA LYS A 46 -7.28 -11.42 13.19
C LYS A 46 -6.11 -10.65 12.60
N LEU A 47 -6.18 -10.39 11.29
CA LEU A 47 -5.20 -9.60 10.57
C LEU A 47 -5.65 -8.14 10.55
N THR A 48 -4.79 -7.27 11.06
CA THR A 48 -4.97 -5.82 11.05
C THR A 48 -4.52 -5.25 9.71
N TYR A 49 -5.34 -4.43 9.07
CA TYR A 49 -5.02 -3.80 7.79
C TYR A 49 -5.66 -2.42 7.66
N ALA A 50 -5.11 -1.58 6.78
CA ALA A 50 -5.75 -0.36 6.30
C ALA A 50 -6.41 -0.61 4.93
N GLU A 51 -7.61 -0.04 4.75
CA GLU A 51 -8.33 -0.11 3.48
C GLU A 51 -7.65 0.74 2.41
N GLY A 52 -7.71 0.28 1.14
CA GLY A 52 -6.99 0.93 0.04
C GLY A 52 -7.37 2.41 -0.15
N TRP A 53 -8.67 2.73 -0.07
CA TRP A 53 -9.15 4.10 -0.24
C TRP A 53 -8.62 5.07 0.84
N LYS A 54 -8.44 4.57 2.08
CA LYS A 54 -7.88 5.37 3.18
C LYS A 54 -6.40 5.68 2.95
N ILE A 55 -5.64 4.70 2.48
CA ILE A 55 -4.22 4.87 2.14
C ILE A 55 -4.05 5.84 0.97
N ILE A 56 -4.93 5.78 -0.04
CA ILE A 56 -4.93 6.75 -1.16
C ILE A 56 -5.21 8.17 -0.66
N ASN A 57 -6.19 8.36 0.23
CA ASN A 57 -6.48 9.66 0.81
C ASN A 57 -5.30 10.20 1.63
N LEU A 58 -4.65 9.36 2.43
CA LEU A 58 -3.45 9.73 3.17
C LEU A 58 -2.29 10.13 2.23
N ALA A 59 -2.08 9.40 1.13
CA ALA A 59 -1.08 9.77 0.13
C ALA A 59 -1.38 11.14 -0.50
N ASN A 60 -2.66 11.40 -0.83
CA ASN A 60 -3.09 12.72 -1.32
C ASN A 60 -2.90 13.83 -0.28
N GLU A 61 -3.09 13.54 1.00
CA GLU A 61 -2.91 14.50 2.09
C GLU A 61 -1.44 14.78 2.40
N VAL A 62 -0.57 13.77 2.27
CA VAL A 62 0.87 13.89 2.54
C VAL A 62 1.61 14.52 1.37
N PHE A 63 1.38 14.02 0.16
CA PHE A 63 2.13 14.44 -1.03
C PHE A 63 1.39 15.50 -1.86
N GLY A 64 0.08 15.69 -1.65
CA GLY A 64 -0.78 16.43 -2.56
C GLY A 64 -1.24 15.54 -3.73
N PHE A 65 -2.42 15.83 -4.28
CA PHE A 65 -3.01 15.04 -5.39
C PHE A 65 -2.10 14.93 -6.63
N ASN A 66 -1.17 15.87 -6.80
CA ASN A 66 -0.21 15.94 -7.90
C ASN A 66 1.25 15.75 -7.44
N GLY A 67 1.48 15.32 -6.20
CA GLY A 67 2.83 15.08 -5.67
C GLY A 67 3.27 13.62 -5.72
N TRP A 68 2.36 12.71 -6.08
CA TRP A 68 2.65 11.30 -6.26
C TRP A 68 1.87 10.74 -7.46
N SER A 69 2.34 9.63 -7.98
CA SER A 69 1.67 8.85 -9.03
C SER A 69 1.90 7.36 -8.79
N SER A 70 1.05 6.51 -9.36
CA SER A 70 1.25 5.06 -9.37
C SER A 70 1.17 4.51 -10.79
N SER A 71 1.93 3.45 -11.05
CA SER A 71 1.91 2.73 -12.32
C SER A 71 2.00 1.22 -12.08
N ILE A 72 1.28 0.46 -12.88
CA ILE A 72 1.40 -1.00 -12.92
C ILE A 72 2.63 -1.31 -13.76
N VAL A 73 3.67 -1.84 -13.13
CA VAL A 73 4.92 -2.25 -13.79
C VAL A 73 4.73 -3.61 -14.47
N ASN A 74 4.07 -4.54 -13.78
CA ASN A 74 3.73 -5.85 -14.31
C ASN A 74 2.45 -6.38 -13.66
N ILE A 75 1.71 -7.21 -14.38
CA ILE A 75 0.61 -8.01 -13.84
C ILE A 75 0.62 -9.39 -14.50
N THR A 76 0.71 -10.44 -13.68
CA THR A 76 0.86 -11.83 -14.13
C THR A 76 -0.23 -12.68 -13.51
N THR A 77 -0.91 -13.49 -14.33
CA THR A 77 -1.80 -14.55 -13.83
C THR A 77 -0.92 -15.76 -13.58
N ASP A 78 -0.63 -16.04 -12.32
CA ASP A 78 0.35 -17.08 -11.94
C ASP A 78 -0.25 -18.47 -12.13
N PHE A 79 -1.53 -18.62 -11.80
CA PHE A 79 -2.31 -19.82 -12.12
C PHE A 79 -3.79 -19.48 -12.29
N MET A 80 -4.48 -20.34 -13.02
CA MET A 80 -5.92 -20.26 -13.26
C MET A 80 -6.45 -21.68 -13.50
N ASP A 81 -6.62 -22.40 -12.41
CA ASP A 81 -6.94 -23.82 -12.42
C ASP A 81 -8.45 -24.02 -12.38
N TYR A 82 -8.94 -24.98 -13.15
CA TYR A 82 -10.32 -25.45 -13.08
C TYR A 82 -10.34 -26.86 -12.50
N ASN A 83 -11.10 -27.05 -11.41
CA ASN A 83 -11.30 -28.34 -10.80
C ASN A 83 -12.58 -28.98 -11.38
N GLU A 84 -12.43 -30.06 -12.13
CA GLU A 84 -13.53 -30.76 -12.83
C GLU A 84 -14.59 -31.34 -11.88
N GLU A 85 -14.17 -31.86 -10.72
CA GLU A 85 -15.06 -32.49 -9.74
C GLU A 85 -15.98 -31.47 -9.06
N SER A 86 -15.39 -30.39 -8.52
CA SER A 86 -16.12 -29.32 -7.84
C SER A 86 -16.74 -28.31 -8.81
N ARG A 87 -16.31 -28.31 -10.08
CA ARG A 87 -16.65 -27.31 -11.10
C ARG A 87 -16.36 -25.89 -10.60
N ARG A 88 -15.16 -25.66 -10.08
CA ARG A 88 -14.73 -24.36 -9.53
C ARG A 88 -13.37 -23.94 -10.08
N TYR A 89 -13.16 -22.63 -10.11
CA TYR A 89 -11.91 -21.97 -10.49
C TYR A 89 -11.12 -21.53 -9.27
N ASN A 90 -9.81 -21.77 -9.29
CA ASN A 90 -8.83 -21.19 -8.37
C ASN A 90 -7.88 -20.30 -9.18
N VAL A 91 -7.73 -19.04 -8.77
CA VAL A 91 -6.99 -18.03 -9.54
C VAL A 91 -6.03 -17.27 -8.64
N GLY A 92 -4.77 -17.22 -9.04
CA GLY A 92 -3.71 -16.42 -8.43
C GLY A 92 -3.19 -15.37 -9.40
N VAL A 93 -3.08 -14.12 -8.95
CA VAL A 93 -2.54 -13.02 -9.75
C VAL A 93 -1.53 -12.24 -8.91
N THR A 94 -0.35 -12.03 -9.48
CA THR A 94 0.68 -11.13 -8.97
C THR A 94 0.66 -9.80 -9.73
N ALA A 95 0.81 -8.69 -9.01
CA ALA A 95 1.06 -7.38 -9.61
C ALA A 95 2.31 -6.73 -8.99
N ILE A 96 3.07 -6.00 -9.80
CA ILE A 96 4.16 -5.13 -9.35
C ILE A 96 3.72 -3.69 -9.61
N VAL A 97 3.72 -2.86 -8.57
CA VAL A 97 3.30 -1.45 -8.67
C VAL A 97 4.44 -0.54 -8.23
N ARG A 98 4.74 0.45 -9.06
CA ARG A 98 5.64 1.57 -8.74
C ARG A 98 4.83 2.76 -8.25
N VAL A 99 5.27 3.37 -7.17
CA VAL A 99 4.83 4.70 -6.73
C VAL A 99 5.99 5.66 -6.86
N THR A 100 5.77 6.76 -7.55
CA THR A 100 6.78 7.79 -7.83
C THR A 100 6.31 9.14 -7.29
N LEU A 101 7.17 9.79 -6.49
CA LEU A 101 6.97 11.15 -6.00
C LEU A 101 7.43 12.18 -7.04
N ARG A 102 7.02 13.43 -6.87
CA ARG A 102 7.35 14.53 -7.80
C ARG A 102 8.86 14.74 -8.01
N ASP A 103 9.66 14.49 -6.97
CA ASP A 103 11.13 14.65 -7.03
C ASP A 103 11.83 13.48 -7.75
N GLY A 104 11.08 12.48 -8.22
CA GLY A 104 11.59 11.29 -8.88
C GLY A 104 11.88 10.12 -7.93
N THR A 105 11.79 10.31 -6.62
CA THR A 105 11.92 9.22 -5.64
C THR A 105 10.81 8.19 -5.89
N TYR A 106 11.15 6.90 -5.92
CA TYR A 106 10.17 5.85 -6.13
C TYR A 106 10.44 4.60 -5.30
N HIS A 107 9.37 3.85 -5.07
CA HIS A 107 9.42 2.48 -4.55
C HIS A 107 8.62 1.56 -5.45
N GLU A 108 8.96 0.28 -5.41
CA GLU A 108 8.21 -0.81 -6.03
C GLU A 108 7.98 -1.90 -4.98
N ASP A 109 6.82 -2.51 -5.01
CA ASP A 109 6.52 -3.70 -4.22
C ASP A 109 5.56 -4.59 -5.02
N VAL A 110 5.51 -5.84 -4.62
CA VAL A 110 4.64 -6.87 -5.17
C VAL A 110 3.32 -6.90 -4.40
N GLY A 111 2.22 -7.24 -5.04
CA GLY A 111 0.95 -7.52 -4.39
C GLY A 111 0.29 -8.74 -4.99
N TYR A 112 -0.63 -9.35 -4.24
CA TYR A 112 -1.21 -10.64 -4.61
C TYR A 112 -2.73 -10.63 -4.49
N GLY A 113 -3.38 -11.19 -5.50
CA GLY A 113 -4.81 -11.43 -5.53
C GLY A 113 -5.10 -12.92 -5.64
N LEU A 114 -5.89 -13.44 -4.70
CA LEU A 114 -6.25 -14.85 -4.64
C LEU A 114 -7.77 -15.00 -4.58
N LEU A 115 -8.29 -15.91 -5.39
CA LEU A 115 -9.66 -16.38 -5.24
C LEU A 115 -9.70 -17.87 -5.50
N GLU A 116 -10.14 -18.60 -4.47
CA GLU A 116 -10.38 -20.03 -4.54
C GLU A 116 -11.89 -20.31 -4.62
N ASN A 117 -12.23 -21.47 -5.15
CA ASN A 117 -13.60 -21.99 -5.21
C ASN A 117 -14.61 -21.07 -5.94
N SER A 118 -14.17 -20.32 -6.95
CA SER A 118 -15.07 -19.47 -7.73
C SER A 118 -15.91 -20.27 -8.72
N ARG A 119 -17.19 -19.91 -8.87
CA ARG A 119 -18.07 -20.48 -9.91
C ARG A 119 -17.81 -19.88 -11.30
N SER A 120 -17.23 -18.68 -11.36
CA SER A 120 -17.05 -17.93 -12.61
C SER A 120 -15.58 -17.56 -12.82
N LYS A 121 -15.04 -17.97 -13.98
CA LYS A 121 -13.68 -17.63 -14.42
C LYS A 121 -13.48 -16.11 -14.52
N GLY A 122 -14.44 -15.43 -15.16
CA GLY A 122 -14.38 -13.98 -15.35
C GLY A 122 -14.41 -13.20 -14.04
N ALA A 123 -15.30 -13.58 -13.12
CA ALA A 123 -15.38 -12.95 -11.80
C ALA A 123 -14.11 -13.21 -10.96
N ALA A 124 -13.51 -14.39 -11.10
CA ALA A 124 -12.26 -14.70 -10.41
C ALA A 124 -11.09 -13.85 -10.91
N LEU A 125 -10.93 -13.75 -12.23
CA LEU A 125 -9.90 -12.89 -12.81
C LEU A 125 -10.09 -11.42 -12.45
N ASP A 126 -11.33 -10.92 -12.51
CA ASP A 126 -11.65 -9.52 -12.16
C ASP A 126 -11.26 -9.21 -10.71
N LYS A 127 -11.68 -10.06 -9.76
CA LYS A 127 -11.33 -9.91 -8.35
C LYS A 127 -9.83 -9.99 -8.14
N CYS A 128 -9.17 -11.03 -8.63
CA CYS A 128 -7.74 -11.24 -8.39
C CYS A 128 -6.88 -10.11 -8.96
N LYS A 129 -7.18 -9.62 -10.17
CA LYS A 129 -6.45 -8.48 -10.75
C LYS A 129 -6.61 -7.21 -9.93
N LYS A 130 -7.85 -6.88 -9.51
CA LYS A 130 -8.12 -5.69 -8.69
C LYS A 130 -7.46 -5.79 -7.31
N GLU A 131 -7.53 -6.96 -6.69
CA GLU A 131 -6.92 -7.22 -5.39
C GLU A 131 -5.40 -7.13 -5.45
N ALA A 132 -4.75 -7.78 -6.44
CA ALA A 132 -3.30 -7.76 -6.61
C ALA A 132 -2.76 -6.33 -6.77
N VAL A 133 -3.39 -5.51 -7.63
CA VAL A 133 -2.99 -4.12 -7.85
C VAL A 133 -3.19 -3.27 -6.59
N THR A 134 -4.31 -3.44 -5.90
CA THR A 134 -4.60 -2.68 -4.67
C THR A 134 -3.66 -3.07 -3.53
N ASP A 135 -3.34 -4.36 -3.39
CA ASP A 135 -2.39 -4.85 -2.41
C ASP A 135 -0.99 -4.33 -2.70
N ALA A 136 -0.53 -4.42 -3.95
CA ALA A 136 0.77 -3.90 -4.39
C ALA A 136 0.88 -2.41 -4.09
N LEU A 137 -0.14 -1.61 -4.44
CA LEU A 137 -0.16 -0.17 -4.16
C LEU A 137 0.02 0.14 -2.67
N LYS A 138 -0.74 -0.53 -1.78
CA LYS A 138 -0.61 -0.33 -0.33
C LYS A 138 0.78 -0.72 0.18
N ARG A 139 1.31 -1.83 -0.33
CA ARG A 139 2.64 -2.35 0.03
C ARG A 139 3.76 -1.45 -0.47
N THR A 140 3.59 -0.81 -1.63
CA THR A 140 4.54 0.19 -2.12
C THR A 140 4.48 1.46 -1.26
N LEU A 141 3.28 1.97 -0.96
CA LEU A 141 3.10 3.21 -0.19
C LEU A 141 3.66 3.15 1.23
N ARG A 142 3.59 2.00 1.91
CA ARG A 142 4.18 1.88 3.27
C ARG A 142 5.70 2.15 3.29
N ASN A 143 6.43 1.96 2.18
CA ASN A 143 7.88 2.19 2.17
C ASN A 143 8.25 3.66 2.42
N PHE A 144 7.31 4.59 2.23
CA PHE A 144 7.51 6.01 2.52
C PHE A 144 7.35 6.37 4.00
N GLY A 145 6.68 5.55 4.83
CA GLY A 145 6.57 5.86 6.26
C GLY A 145 5.42 5.18 7.02
N ASN A 146 5.43 5.39 8.33
CA ASN A 146 4.45 4.85 9.27
C ASN A 146 3.02 5.26 8.94
N LEU A 147 2.83 6.54 8.59
CA LEU A 147 1.50 7.08 8.29
C LEU A 147 0.87 6.41 7.07
N LEU A 148 1.67 5.90 6.15
CA LEU A 148 1.21 5.18 4.95
C LEU A 148 1.11 3.66 5.16
N GLY A 149 1.06 3.23 6.42
CA GLY A 149 0.75 1.84 6.79
C GLY A 149 1.94 1.02 7.25
N ASN A 150 3.16 1.57 7.29
CA ASN A 150 4.33 0.83 7.79
C ASN A 150 4.18 0.44 9.27
N CYS A 151 3.49 1.27 10.07
CA CYS A 151 3.26 0.99 11.48
C CYS A 151 2.47 -0.31 11.71
N LEU A 152 1.67 -0.79 10.75
CA LEU A 152 0.89 -2.02 10.90
C LEU A 152 1.77 -3.30 10.91
N TYR A 153 3.04 -3.19 10.53
CA TYR A 153 4.02 -4.28 10.60
C TYR A 153 4.69 -4.37 11.98
N ASP A 154 4.60 -3.32 12.80
CA ASP A 154 4.95 -3.35 14.22
C ASP A 154 3.84 -4.10 14.97
N LYS A 155 4.13 -5.35 15.36
CA LYS A 155 3.19 -6.25 16.04
C LYS A 155 2.65 -5.65 17.34
N THR A 156 3.49 -4.95 18.09
CA THR A 156 3.10 -4.32 19.35
C THR A 156 2.10 -3.21 19.08
N TYR A 157 2.42 -2.32 18.15
CA TYR A 157 1.49 -1.25 17.78
C TYR A 157 0.18 -1.78 17.19
N ALA A 158 0.22 -2.79 16.31
CA ALA A 158 -0.97 -3.38 15.70
C ALA A 158 -1.92 -4.02 16.73
N GLN A 159 -1.39 -4.51 17.85
CA GLN A 159 -2.18 -5.05 18.98
C GLN A 159 -2.73 -3.96 19.89
N GLU A 160 -1.99 -2.87 20.11
CA GLU A 160 -2.43 -1.79 20.99
C GLU A 160 -3.47 -0.88 20.32
N VAL A 161 -3.27 -0.52 19.06
CA VAL A 161 -4.13 0.45 18.36
C VAL A 161 -5.57 -0.03 18.22
N VAL A 162 -5.79 -1.34 18.09
CA VAL A 162 -7.13 -1.94 17.99
C VAL A 162 -7.90 -1.95 19.31
N LYS A 163 -7.24 -1.68 20.44
CA LYS A 163 -7.88 -1.54 21.77
C LYS A 163 -8.45 -0.13 21.98
N ILE A 164 -8.03 0.84 21.17
CA ILE A 164 -8.48 2.23 21.27
C ILE A 164 -9.90 2.33 20.72
N LYS A 165 -10.83 2.80 21.54
CA LYS A 165 -12.23 2.99 21.12
C LYS A 165 -12.34 4.25 20.26
N VAL A 166 -12.77 4.08 19.00
CA VAL A 166 -13.14 5.19 18.12
C VAL A 166 -14.56 5.62 18.47
N PRO A 167 -14.82 6.89 18.79
CA PRO A 167 -16.18 7.40 18.92
C PRO A 167 -16.92 7.20 17.59
N PRO A 168 -18.23 6.88 17.59
CA PRO A 168 -18.99 6.77 16.35
C PRO A 168 -18.89 8.10 15.58
N VAL A 169 -18.53 8.00 14.29
CA VAL A 169 -18.54 9.14 13.37
C VAL A 169 -20.00 9.62 13.27
N ARG A 170 -20.24 10.87 13.65
CA ARG A 170 -21.56 11.52 13.56
C ARG A 170 -21.92 11.84 12.11
#